data_AF-A0A2T2NQH8-F1
#
_entry.id   AF-A0A2T2NQH8-F1
#
_cell.length_a   1.000
_cell.length_b   1.000
_cell.length_c   1.000
_cell.angle_alpha   90.00
_cell.angle_beta   90.00
_cell.angle_gamma   90.00
#
_symmetry.space_group_name_H-M   'P 1'
#
loop_
_entity.id
_entity.type
_entity.pdbx_description
1 polymer ?
#
loop_
_entity_poly.entity_id
_entity_poly.type
_entity_poly.pdbx_seq_one_letter_code
_entity_poly.pdbx_strand_id
1 'polypeptide(L)'
;MSQCKPLLRTGTTPRLSAAIPSRGPTPSFTQARHESTTRRHKKLLHVQQAPSYAPSTPRAPTLIFNPPSAQPSVYHTPLKFLPPSDRRRNLYTAFEQRSAQSALAQRSSPIASPGTPLSTTSALPPRPTAALPPAVRNPYEKKYHLDAAAIEQMRALRAQDPDKWTRARLAEKFGCSQFFVGMVAKAPEKAEKVAREHEDARARWGRIRREAREDRGRRKALWGRDA
;
A
#
# COMPACT_ATOMS: atom_id res chain seq x y z
N MET A 1 -8.40 25.82 10.17
CA MET A 1 -7.42 26.85 10.56
C MET A 1 -7.16 26.70 12.05
N SER A 2 -5.99 26.17 12.42
CA SER A 2 -5.65 25.87 13.81
C SER A 2 -4.96 27.09 14.41
N GLN A 3 -5.60 27.76 15.37
CA GLN A 3 -5.00 28.90 16.06
C GLN A 3 -4.26 28.42 17.31
N CYS A 4 -2.93 28.44 17.24
CA CYS A 4 -2.07 28.38 18.41
C CYS A 4 -2.04 29.75 19.09
N LYS A 5 -2.36 29.81 20.38
CA LYS A 5 -2.12 31.00 21.22
C LYS A 5 -0.85 30.77 22.05
N PRO A 6 0.15 31.67 22.01
CA PRO A 6 1.27 31.63 22.93
C PRO A 6 0.88 32.37 24.22
N LEU A 7 1.10 31.75 25.39
CA LEU A 7 1.04 32.45 26.67
C LEU A 7 2.47 32.67 27.15
N LEU A 8 2.97 33.88 26.92
CA LEU A 8 4.11 34.45 27.64
C LEU A 8 3.72 34.55 29.13
N ARG A 9 4.55 33.99 30.00
CA ARG A 9 4.45 34.21 31.44
C ARG A 9 5.64 35.06 31.87
N THR A 10 5.38 36.34 32.11
CA THR A 10 6.31 37.27 32.74
C THR A 10 6.61 36.78 34.16
N GLY A 11 7.89 36.61 34.47
CA GLY A 11 8.35 36.29 35.80
C GLY A 11 8.50 37.58 36.62
N THR A 12 7.67 37.75 37.64
CA THR A 12 7.91 38.70 38.72
C THR A 12 8.26 37.93 39.98
N THR A 13 9.54 37.98 40.36
CA THR A 13 10.01 37.52 41.67
C THR A 13 9.83 38.65 42.69
N PRO A 14 9.04 38.51 43.75
CA PRO A 14 9.19 39.34 44.92
C PRO A 14 10.27 38.74 45.85
N ARG A 15 11.16 39.65 46.22
CA ARG A 15 12.25 39.53 47.19
C ARG A 15 11.72 39.05 48.54
N LEU A 16 12.39 38.06 49.14
CA LEU A 16 12.06 37.47 50.43
C LEU A 16 12.34 38.48 51.56
N SER A 17 11.29 38.86 52.30
CA SER A 17 11.40 39.49 53.62
C SER A 17 11.06 38.42 54.66
N ALA A 18 12.02 38.15 55.54
CA ALA A 18 11.90 37.18 56.62
C ALA A 18 10.87 37.62 57.66
N ALA A 19 9.87 36.77 57.92
CA ALA A 19 9.14 36.70 59.18
C ALA A 19 8.50 35.31 59.28
N ILE A 20 8.88 34.54 60.30
CA ILE A 20 8.18 33.29 60.68
C ILE A 20 7.01 33.69 61.57
N PRO A 21 5.78 33.27 61.25
CA PRO A 21 4.94 32.79 62.33
C PRO A 21 4.08 31.56 61.98
N SER A 22 3.86 30.74 63.01
CA SER A 22 2.68 29.90 63.26
C SER A 22 2.45 28.68 62.37
N ARG A 23 2.42 27.51 63.02
CA ARG A 23 1.97 26.21 62.50
C ARG A 23 0.47 26.24 62.20
N GLY A 24 0.09 26.75 61.03
CA GLY A 24 -1.21 26.49 60.41
C GLY A 24 -1.20 25.16 59.63
N PRO A 25 -2.37 24.54 59.34
CA PRO A 25 -2.42 23.32 58.55
C PRO A 25 -1.83 23.63 57.18
N THR A 26 -0.75 22.91 56.83
CA THR A 26 -0.08 23.05 55.54
C THR A 26 -1.12 22.99 54.42
N PRO A 27 -1.20 23.98 53.50
CA PRO A 27 -2.04 23.81 52.33
C PRO A 27 -1.58 22.52 51.67
N SER A 28 -2.50 21.56 51.50
CA SER A 28 -2.21 20.32 50.80
C SER A 28 -1.62 20.71 49.46
N PHE A 29 -0.31 20.47 49.30
CA PHE A 29 0.36 20.69 48.04
C PHE A 29 -0.37 19.75 47.07
N THR A 30 -1.29 20.29 46.28
CA THR A 30 -1.90 19.54 45.20
C THR A 30 -0.75 19.32 44.24
N GLN A 31 -0.10 18.17 44.36
CA GLN A 31 0.84 17.72 43.36
C GLN A 31 0.04 17.64 42.07
N ALA A 32 0.14 18.69 41.26
CA ALA A 32 -0.35 18.69 39.91
C ALA A 32 0.32 17.49 39.24
N ARG A 33 -0.52 16.53 38.86
CA ARG A 33 -0.10 15.21 38.41
C ARG A 33 0.48 15.33 37.00
N HIS A 34 1.71 15.83 36.88
CA HIS A 34 2.38 15.97 35.58
C HIS A 34 2.63 14.60 34.93
N GLU A 35 2.46 14.52 33.62
CA GLU A 35 2.69 13.32 32.79
C GLU A 35 4.19 12.98 32.63
N SER A 36 5.07 13.71 33.32
CA SER A 36 6.53 13.67 33.16
C SER A 36 7.22 12.37 33.57
N THR A 37 6.49 11.38 34.09
CA THR A 37 7.10 10.12 34.52
C THR A 37 6.97 9.05 33.44
N THR A 38 8.08 8.40 33.11
CA THR A 38 8.16 7.30 32.13
C THR A 38 7.12 6.21 32.39
N ARG A 39 6.82 5.91 33.67
CA ARG A 39 5.81 4.91 34.07
C ARG A 39 4.40 5.26 33.57
N ARG A 40 4.00 6.53 33.67
CA ARG A 40 2.68 6.98 33.21
C ARG A 40 2.59 6.94 31.70
N HIS A 41 3.63 7.42 31.02
CA HIS A 41 3.70 7.40 29.57
C HIS A 41 3.63 5.96 29.01
N LYS A 42 4.35 5.00 29.61
CA LYS A 42 4.27 3.57 29.26
C LYS A 42 2.88 2.97 29.46
N LYS A 43 2.17 3.37 30.53
CA LYS A 43 0.81 2.89 30.80
C LYS A 43 -0.19 3.45 29.79
N LEU A 44 -0.07 4.72 29.43
CA LEU A 44 -0.94 5.38 28.46
C LEU A 44 -0.75 4.85 27.03
N LEU A 45 0.49 4.53 26.65
CA LEU A 45 0.82 3.96 25.33
C LEU A 45 0.80 2.43 25.29
N HIS A 46 0.25 1.77 26.31
CA HIS A 46 0.20 0.32 26.35
C HIS A 46 -0.80 -0.23 25.33
N VAL A 47 -0.30 -1.04 24.38
CA VAL A 47 -1.10 -1.76 23.41
C VAL A 47 -1.28 -3.21 23.90
N GLN A 48 -2.52 -3.70 23.86
CA GLN A 48 -2.84 -5.08 24.23
C GLN A 48 -2.20 -6.07 23.25
N GLN A 49 -1.78 -7.22 23.76
CA GLN A 49 -1.30 -8.32 22.91
C GLN A 49 -2.43 -8.93 22.07
N ALA A 50 -2.08 -9.61 20.98
CA ALA A 50 -3.08 -10.30 20.17
C ALA A 50 -3.75 -11.43 20.98
N PRO A 51 -5.05 -11.70 20.77
CA PRO A 51 -5.79 -12.72 21.53
C PRO A 51 -5.17 -14.12 21.49
N SER A 52 -4.43 -14.47 20.43
CA SER A 52 -3.73 -15.74 20.31
C SER A 52 -2.58 -15.92 21.31
N TYR A 53 -2.10 -14.84 21.94
CA TYR A 53 -1.10 -14.87 23.02
C TYR A 53 -1.73 -14.73 24.42
N ALA A 54 -3.06 -14.62 24.51
CA ALA A 54 -3.72 -14.64 25.81
C ALA A 54 -3.43 -15.97 26.51
N PRO A 55 -3.09 -15.96 27.81
CA PRO A 55 -2.81 -17.18 28.55
C PRO A 55 -4.07 -18.05 28.56
N SER A 56 -4.05 -19.14 27.79
CA SER A 56 -4.93 -20.27 28.04
C SER A 56 -4.25 -21.18 29.06
N THR A 57 -5.00 -22.00 29.77
CA THR A 57 -4.47 -23.04 30.66
C THR A 57 -4.46 -24.39 29.93
N PRO A 58 -3.56 -24.64 28.96
CA PRO A 58 -3.45 -25.95 28.37
C PRO A 58 -2.77 -26.90 29.37
N ARG A 59 -3.32 -28.11 29.50
CA ARG A 59 -2.78 -29.19 30.35
C ARG A 59 -1.39 -29.69 29.88
N ALA A 60 -1.00 -29.36 28.64
CA ALA A 60 0.25 -29.78 28.00
C ALA A 60 0.71 -28.74 26.94
N PRO A 61 2.02 -28.66 26.60
CA PRO A 61 2.51 -27.75 25.57
C PRO A 61 1.92 -28.08 24.19
N THR A 62 1.40 -27.07 23.48
CA THR A 62 0.77 -27.22 22.15
C THR A 62 1.36 -26.22 21.16
N LEU A 63 1.48 -26.63 19.89
CA LEU A 63 1.88 -25.73 18.80
C LEU A 63 0.65 -24.99 18.24
N ILE A 64 0.66 -23.66 18.31
CA ILE A 64 -0.42 -22.81 17.82
C ILE A 64 -0.02 -22.21 16.47
N PHE A 65 -0.88 -22.35 15.46
CA PHE A 65 -0.69 -21.67 14.18
C PHE A 65 -1.27 -20.25 14.25
N ASN A 66 -0.40 -19.23 14.19
CA ASN A 66 -0.77 -17.82 14.34
C ASN A 66 -0.25 -16.99 13.14
N PRO A 67 -0.93 -17.03 11.97
CA PRO A 67 -0.48 -16.28 10.81
C PRO A 67 -0.61 -14.78 11.10
N PRO A 68 0.48 -13.99 10.98
CA PRO A 68 0.44 -12.57 11.26
C PRO A 68 -0.36 -11.81 10.19
N SER A 69 -1.08 -10.76 10.58
CA SER A 69 -1.75 -9.83 9.67
C SER A 69 -0.77 -8.81 9.09
N ALA A 70 0.30 -9.29 8.47
CA ALA A 70 1.39 -8.48 7.92
C ALA A 70 1.77 -8.95 6.51
N GLN A 71 2.45 -8.09 5.75
CA GLN A 71 2.97 -8.47 4.43
C GLN A 71 4.09 -9.52 4.59
N PRO A 72 4.09 -10.59 3.78
CA PRO A 72 5.17 -11.58 3.82
C PRO A 72 6.50 -10.98 3.36
N SER A 73 7.60 -11.53 3.88
CA SER A 73 8.94 -11.19 3.40
C SER A 73 9.26 -11.89 2.08
N VAL A 74 10.28 -11.39 1.36
CA VAL A 74 10.75 -11.98 0.09
C VAL A 74 11.19 -13.44 0.25
N TYR A 75 11.67 -13.82 1.44
CA TYR A 75 12.10 -15.19 1.75
C TYR A 75 10.93 -16.17 1.89
N HIS A 76 9.69 -15.70 2.00
CA HIS A 76 8.51 -16.55 1.91
C HIS A 76 8.18 -16.83 0.44
N THR A 77 8.98 -17.71 -0.16
CA THR A 77 8.90 -18.03 -1.59
C THR A 77 7.59 -18.78 -1.91
N PRO A 78 6.76 -18.30 -2.84
CA PRO A 78 5.53 -18.98 -3.22
C PRO A 78 5.84 -20.30 -3.97
N LEU A 79 4.87 -21.22 -3.95
CA LEU A 79 4.97 -22.55 -4.59
C LEU A 79 5.44 -22.52 -6.04
N LYS A 80 5.04 -21.49 -6.80
CA LYS A 80 5.40 -21.36 -8.22
C LYS A 80 6.90 -21.15 -8.45
N PHE A 81 7.63 -20.62 -7.47
CA PHE A 81 9.06 -20.31 -7.57
C PHE A 81 9.95 -21.37 -6.92
N LEU A 82 9.38 -22.35 -6.22
CA LEU A 82 10.14 -23.48 -5.67
C LEU A 82 10.49 -24.49 -6.78
N PRO A 83 11.75 -24.98 -6.84
CA PRO A 83 12.13 -26.08 -7.72
C PRO A 83 11.27 -27.32 -7.49
N PRO A 84 10.97 -28.13 -8.53
CA PRO A 84 10.14 -29.32 -8.39
C PRO A 84 10.63 -30.33 -7.36
N SER A 85 11.94 -30.40 -7.12
CA SER A 85 12.57 -31.31 -6.14
C SER A 85 12.47 -30.84 -4.68
N ASP A 86 12.03 -29.61 -4.41
CA ASP A 86 11.97 -29.08 -3.05
C ASP A 86 10.79 -29.69 -2.27
N ARG A 87 11.09 -30.38 -1.15
CA ARG A 87 10.11 -31.03 -0.27
C ARG A 87 9.09 -30.04 0.32
N ARG A 88 9.45 -28.76 0.44
CA ARG A 88 8.55 -27.71 0.95
C ARG A 88 7.31 -27.52 0.08
N ARG A 89 7.33 -27.97 -1.18
CA ARG A 89 6.16 -27.94 -2.06
C ARG A 89 4.98 -28.70 -1.45
N ASN A 90 5.21 -29.90 -0.91
CA ASN A 90 4.15 -30.72 -0.31
C ASN A 90 3.54 -30.06 0.94
N LEU A 91 4.39 -29.38 1.74
CA LEU A 91 3.94 -28.67 2.93
C LEU A 91 3.06 -27.47 2.58
N TYR A 92 3.47 -26.66 1.59
CA TYR A 92 2.68 -25.52 1.15
C TYR A 92 1.37 -25.94 0.47
N THR A 93 1.35 -27.01 -0.33
CA THR A 93 0.10 -27.50 -0.91
C THR A 93 -0.88 -27.97 0.16
N ALA A 94 -0.40 -28.70 1.17
CA ALA A 94 -1.24 -29.14 2.30
C ALA A 94 -1.75 -27.93 3.12
N PHE A 95 -0.90 -26.92 3.31
CA PHE A 95 -1.26 -25.69 4.01
C PHE A 95 -2.31 -24.87 3.26
N GLU A 96 -2.15 -24.67 1.95
CA GLU A 96 -3.12 -23.96 1.10
C GLU A 96 -4.49 -24.67 1.10
N GLN A 97 -4.50 -26.00 1.00
CA GLN A 97 -5.73 -26.79 1.07
C GLN A 97 -6.44 -26.61 2.41
N ARG A 98 -5.72 -26.73 3.54
CA ARG A 98 -6.31 -26.58 4.88
C ARG A 98 -6.78 -25.16 5.17
N SER A 99 -6.02 -24.16 4.75
CA SER A 99 -6.38 -22.75 4.94
C SER A 99 -7.61 -22.38 4.11
N ALA A 100 -7.68 -22.81 2.84
CA ALA A 100 -8.85 -22.63 1.99
C ALA A 100 -10.09 -23.33 2.57
N GLN A 101 -9.96 -24.59 3.01
CA GLN A 101 -11.06 -25.31 3.65
C GLN A 101 -11.55 -24.62 4.93
N SER A 102 -10.63 -24.12 5.75
CA SER A 102 -10.96 -23.40 7.00
C SER A 102 -11.64 -22.06 6.72
N ALA A 103 -11.14 -21.28 5.76
CA ALA A 103 -11.72 -20.00 5.34
C ALA A 103 -13.11 -20.17 4.69
N LEU A 104 -13.30 -21.29 3.99
CA LEU A 104 -14.59 -21.66 3.40
C LEU A 104 -15.51 -22.39 4.38
N ALA A 105 -15.09 -22.77 5.59
CA ALA A 105 -15.98 -23.47 6.51
C ALA A 105 -17.10 -22.53 6.99
N GLN A 106 -18.37 -22.94 6.85
CA GLN A 106 -19.54 -22.17 7.32
C GLN A 106 -19.78 -22.24 8.84
N ARG A 107 -18.74 -22.47 9.63
CA ARG A 107 -18.91 -22.62 11.08
C ARG A 107 -19.08 -21.24 11.72
N SER A 108 -20.33 -20.78 11.83
CA SER A 108 -20.67 -19.79 12.86
C SER A 108 -20.43 -20.42 14.23
N SER A 109 -20.02 -19.63 15.21
CA SER A 109 -19.98 -20.14 16.59
C SER A 109 -21.42 -20.54 16.99
N PRO A 110 -21.61 -21.56 17.84
CA PRO A 110 -22.94 -21.91 18.35
C PRO A 110 -23.63 -20.71 19.02
N ILE A 111 -22.84 -19.79 19.56
CA ILE A 111 -23.29 -18.53 20.17
C ILE A 111 -23.84 -17.53 19.14
N ALA A 112 -23.31 -17.52 17.90
CA ALA A 112 -23.74 -16.65 16.80
C ALA A 112 -24.56 -17.39 15.73
N SER A 113 -25.22 -18.49 16.12
CA SER A 113 -26.12 -19.23 15.22
C SER A 113 -27.40 -18.43 14.95
N PRO A 114 -27.99 -18.53 13.74
CA PRO A 114 -29.26 -17.87 13.45
C PRO A 114 -30.32 -18.25 14.51
N GLY A 115 -30.90 -17.25 15.18
CA GLY A 115 -31.89 -17.45 16.24
C GLY A 115 -31.38 -17.28 17.68
N THR A 116 -30.09 -16.99 17.90
CA THR A 116 -29.58 -16.60 19.23
C THR A 116 -29.61 -15.08 19.43
N PRO A 117 -29.63 -14.55 20.68
CA PRO A 117 -29.65 -13.10 20.93
C PRO A 117 -28.39 -12.35 20.44
N LEU A 118 -27.34 -13.09 20.09
CA LEU A 118 -26.09 -12.57 19.52
C LEU A 118 -26.01 -12.75 17.99
N SER A 119 -27.11 -13.20 17.35
CA SER A 119 -27.27 -13.26 15.89
C SER A 119 -27.49 -11.84 15.31
N THR A 120 -26.53 -10.95 15.51
CA THR A 120 -26.50 -9.64 14.84
C THR A 120 -25.91 -9.79 13.43
N THR A 121 -26.38 -8.97 12.48
CA THR A 121 -25.77 -8.87 11.14
C THR A 121 -24.34 -8.37 11.28
N SER A 122 -23.38 -9.29 11.22
CA SER A 122 -21.98 -8.93 11.40
C SER A 122 -21.52 -8.01 10.26
N ALA A 123 -20.92 -6.86 10.58
CA ALA A 123 -20.18 -6.03 9.63
C ALA A 123 -18.82 -6.65 9.24
N LEU A 124 -18.64 -7.96 9.45
CA LEU A 124 -17.45 -8.67 9.03
C LEU A 124 -17.39 -8.67 7.50
N PRO A 125 -16.17 -8.68 6.93
CA PRO A 125 -16.02 -8.78 5.49
C PRO A 125 -16.78 -10.00 4.96
N PRO A 126 -17.35 -9.91 3.74
CA PRO A 126 -18.03 -11.03 3.13
C PRO A 126 -17.11 -12.24 3.11
N ARG A 127 -17.68 -13.42 3.36
CA ARG A 127 -16.96 -14.70 3.33
C ARG A 127 -16.12 -14.76 2.06
N PRO A 128 -14.84 -15.17 2.15
CA PRO A 128 -13.98 -15.24 0.97
C PRO A 128 -14.60 -16.22 -0.03
N THR A 129 -15.06 -15.68 -1.16
CA THR A 129 -15.50 -16.49 -2.31
C THR A 129 -14.26 -17.09 -2.98
N ALA A 130 -14.38 -18.26 -3.61
CA ALA A 130 -13.31 -18.81 -4.43
C ALA A 130 -12.96 -17.95 -5.67
N ALA A 131 -13.75 -16.90 -5.94
CA ALA A 131 -13.51 -15.96 -7.01
C ALA A 131 -12.32 -15.04 -6.68
N LEU A 132 -11.45 -14.83 -7.66
CA LEU A 132 -10.37 -13.86 -7.57
C LEU A 132 -10.93 -12.44 -7.40
N PRO A 133 -10.20 -11.52 -6.74
CA PRO A 133 -10.58 -10.11 -6.70
C PRO A 133 -10.64 -9.54 -8.13
N PRO A 134 -11.41 -8.46 -8.35
CA PRO A 134 -11.52 -7.84 -9.66
C PRO A 134 -10.14 -7.41 -10.17
N ALA A 135 -9.87 -7.70 -11.43
CA ALA A 135 -8.59 -7.35 -12.03
C ALA A 135 -8.44 -5.82 -12.13
N VAL A 136 -7.30 -5.29 -11.67
CA VAL A 136 -6.98 -3.85 -11.78
C VAL A 136 -6.91 -3.41 -13.26
N ARG A 137 -6.48 -4.32 -14.13
CA ARG A 137 -6.43 -4.13 -15.59
C ARG A 137 -7.20 -5.26 -16.26
N ASN A 138 -8.07 -4.91 -17.20
CA ASN A 138 -8.80 -5.88 -17.99
C ASN A 138 -7.83 -6.80 -18.75
N PRO A 139 -8.04 -8.13 -18.75
CA PRO A 139 -7.22 -9.05 -19.51
C PRO A 139 -7.32 -8.69 -21.00
N TYR A 140 -6.18 -8.71 -21.68
CA TYR A 140 -6.08 -8.45 -23.12
C TYR A 140 -5.40 -9.62 -23.80
N GLU A 141 -6.00 -10.11 -24.89
CA GLU A 141 -5.46 -11.18 -25.72
C GLU A 141 -4.52 -10.61 -26.78
N LYS A 142 -3.32 -11.19 -26.88
CA LYS A 142 -2.32 -10.80 -27.88
C LYS A 142 -2.74 -11.35 -29.24
N LYS A 143 -2.94 -10.47 -30.22
CA LYS A 143 -3.29 -10.83 -31.60
C LYS A 143 -2.04 -10.79 -32.50
N TYR A 144 -1.82 -11.88 -33.25
CA TYR A 144 -0.68 -12.05 -34.15
C TYR A 144 -1.15 -12.32 -35.59
N HIS A 145 -2.01 -11.44 -36.12
CA HIS A 145 -2.67 -11.60 -37.42
C HIS A 145 -1.97 -10.85 -38.56
N LEU A 146 -0.86 -10.16 -38.30
CA LEU A 146 -0.16 -9.36 -39.31
C LEU A 146 0.94 -10.16 -40.00
N ASP A 147 0.93 -10.12 -41.32
CA ASP A 147 1.95 -10.72 -42.18
C ASP A 147 3.10 -9.74 -42.49
N ALA A 148 4.22 -10.25 -43.00
CA ALA A 148 5.41 -9.48 -43.36
C ALA A 148 5.10 -8.35 -44.36
N ALA A 149 4.26 -8.62 -45.36
CA ALA A 149 3.86 -7.62 -46.34
C ALA A 149 3.08 -6.44 -45.70
N ALA A 150 2.21 -6.71 -44.73
CA ALA A 150 1.48 -5.66 -44.01
C ALA A 150 2.43 -4.80 -43.14
N ILE A 151 3.46 -5.42 -42.57
CA ILE A 151 4.51 -4.74 -41.82
C ILE A 151 5.31 -3.79 -42.71
N GLU A 152 5.67 -4.21 -43.93
CA GLU A 152 6.38 -3.36 -44.89
C GLU A 152 5.53 -2.18 -45.35
N GLN A 153 4.25 -2.42 -45.65
CA GLN A 153 3.31 -1.33 -45.96
C GLN A 153 3.19 -0.33 -44.81
N MET A 154 3.16 -0.81 -43.56
CA MET A 154 3.13 0.05 -42.38
C MET A 154 4.39 0.93 -42.27
N ARG A 155 5.57 0.36 -42.57
CA ARG A 155 6.83 1.12 -42.62
C ARG A 155 6.82 2.16 -43.74
N ALA A 156 6.42 1.76 -44.94
CA ALA A 156 6.36 2.64 -46.11
C ALA A 156 5.44 3.84 -45.85
N LEU A 157 4.21 3.61 -45.37
CA LEU A 157 3.24 4.68 -45.07
C LEU A 157 3.78 5.67 -44.02
N ARG A 158 4.50 5.17 -43.02
CA ARG A 158 5.05 6.00 -41.95
C ARG A 158 6.31 6.76 -42.36
N ALA A 159 7.09 6.22 -43.29
CA ALA A 159 8.23 6.88 -43.88
C ALA A 159 7.81 8.00 -44.85
N GLN A 160 6.70 7.81 -45.57
CA GLN A 160 6.13 8.83 -46.45
C GLN A 160 5.65 10.05 -45.67
N ASP A 161 4.64 9.89 -44.81
CA ASP A 161 4.03 11.01 -44.07
C ASP A 161 3.80 10.64 -42.59
N PRO A 162 4.77 10.90 -41.69
CA PRO A 162 4.65 10.54 -40.28
C PRO A 162 3.55 11.32 -39.54
N ASP A 163 3.16 12.49 -40.04
CA ASP A 163 2.10 13.35 -39.50
C ASP A 163 0.70 12.84 -39.87
N LYS A 164 0.51 12.37 -41.11
CA LYS A 164 -0.76 11.79 -41.57
C LYS A 164 -0.94 10.35 -41.07
N TRP A 165 0.12 9.55 -41.15
CA TRP A 165 0.14 8.14 -40.73
C TRP A 165 0.72 8.00 -39.34
N THR A 166 -0.01 8.53 -38.35
CA THR A 166 0.32 8.41 -36.93
C THR A 166 0.22 6.96 -36.45
N ARG A 167 0.84 6.68 -35.30
CA ARG A 167 0.75 5.34 -34.68
C ARG A 167 -0.69 4.90 -34.41
N ALA A 168 -1.58 5.85 -34.08
CA ALA A 168 -2.99 5.58 -33.86
C ALA A 168 -3.70 5.16 -35.16
N ARG A 169 -3.52 5.92 -36.25
CA ARG A 169 -4.15 5.60 -37.53
C ARG A 169 -3.66 4.30 -38.15
N LEU A 170 -2.36 4.01 -38.04
CA LEU A 170 -1.82 2.73 -38.49
C LEU A 170 -2.33 1.56 -37.63
N ALA A 171 -2.44 1.75 -36.31
CA ALA A 171 -3.01 0.76 -35.42
C ALA A 171 -4.47 0.44 -35.78
N GLU A 172 -5.27 1.45 -36.10
CA GLU A 172 -6.65 1.29 -36.58
C GLU A 172 -6.70 0.58 -37.94
N LYS A 173 -5.90 1.03 -38.90
CA LYS A 173 -5.87 0.47 -40.27
C LYS A 173 -5.49 -1.02 -40.29
N PHE A 174 -4.51 -1.41 -39.48
CA PHE A 174 -4.00 -2.78 -39.42
C PHE A 174 -4.59 -3.59 -38.24
N GLY A 175 -5.53 -3.01 -37.47
CA GLY A 175 -6.16 -3.66 -36.32
C GLY A 175 -5.17 -4.16 -35.25
N CYS A 176 -4.08 -3.42 -35.00
CA CYS A 176 -2.98 -3.84 -34.12
C CYS A 176 -2.72 -2.83 -32.99
N SER A 177 -1.83 -3.15 -32.05
CA SER A 177 -1.49 -2.25 -30.94
C SER A 177 -0.65 -1.05 -31.42
N GLN A 178 -0.97 0.16 -30.93
CA GLN A 178 -0.14 1.35 -31.16
C GLN A 178 1.32 1.16 -30.70
N PHE A 179 1.54 0.31 -29.69
CA PHE A 179 2.87 -0.07 -29.23
C PHE A 179 3.63 -0.84 -30.31
N PHE A 180 2.98 -1.83 -30.94
CA PHE A 180 3.56 -2.63 -32.02
C PHE A 180 3.96 -1.76 -33.21
N VAL A 181 3.11 -0.82 -33.63
CA VAL A 181 3.46 0.15 -34.69
C VAL A 181 4.72 0.94 -34.34
N GLY A 182 4.84 1.40 -33.08
CA GLY A 182 6.02 2.14 -32.62
C GLY A 182 7.31 1.32 -32.60
N MET A 183 7.21 0.00 -32.51
CA MET A 183 8.34 -0.92 -32.58
C MET A 183 8.81 -1.11 -34.04
N VAL A 184 7.85 -1.29 -34.95
CA VAL A 184 8.10 -1.70 -36.34
C VAL A 184 8.41 -0.53 -37.27
N ALA A 185 7.74 0.61 -37.07
CA ALA A 185 7.80 1.78 -37.95
C ALA A 185 8.16 3.03 -37.13
N LYS A 186 9.46 3.23 -36.89
CA LYS A 186 10.00 4.40 -36.19
C LYS A 186 10.04 5.62 -37.11
N ALA A 187 9.84 6.81 -36.55
CA ALA A 187 9.93 8.08 -37.25
C ALA A 187 10.79 9.05 -36.42
N PRO A 188 12.12 9.02 -36.57
CA PRO A 188 13.05 9.76 -35.70
C PRO A 188 12.87 11.27 -35.79
N GLU A 189 12.75 11.82 -37.00
CA GLU A 189 12.59 13.27 -37.20
C GLU A 189 11.35 13.83 -36.49
N LYS A 190 10.22 13.11 -36.55
CA LYS A 190 9.01 13.50 -35.84
C LYS A 190 9.18 13.35 -34.33
N ALA A 191 9.91 12.33 -33.87
CA ALA A 191 10.17 12.13 -32.45
C ALA A 191 11.00 13.28 -31.86
N GLU A 192 12.00 13.78 -32.58
CA GLU A 192 12.80 14.93 -32.17
C GLU A 192 11.97 16.21 -32.09
N LYS A 193 11.12 16.48 -33.10
CA LYS A 193 10.20 17.63 -33.07
C LYS A 193 9.29 17.60 -31.83
N VAL A 194 8.67 16.44 -31.56
CA VAL A 194 7.81 16.26 -30.38
C VAL A 194 8.60 16.36 -29.07
N ALA A 195 9.86 15.90 -29.04
CA ALA A 195 10.73 16.07 -27.88
C ALA A 195 10.99 17.55 -27.58
N ARG A 196 11.29 18.36 -28.60
CA ARG A 196 11.46 19.82 -28.48
C ARG A 196 10.17 20.49 -27.99
N GLU A 197 9.01 20.16 -28.57
CA GLU A 197 7.71 20.67 -28.11
C GLU A 197 7.44 20.33 -26.63
N HIS A 198 7.79 19.12 -26.20
CA HIS A 198 7.70 18.72 -24.80
C HIS A 198 8.69 19.45 -23.89
N GLU A 199 9.87 19.83 -24.39
CA GLU A 199 10.84 20.66 -23.66
C GLU A 199 10.32 22.08 -23.51
N ASP A 200 9.78 22.69 -24.56
CA ASP A 200 9.17 24.02 -24.50
C ASP A 200 7.96 24.05 -23.58
N ALA A 201 7.14 22.99 -23.59
CA ALA A 201 6.05 22.83 -22.64
C ALA A 201 6.55 22.69 -21.18
N ARG A 202 7.68 22.01 -20.97
CA ARG A 202 8.32 21.88 -19.65
C ARG A 202 8.98 23.18 -19.19
N ALA A 203 9.56 23.96 -20.10
CA ALA A 203 10.15 25.27 -19.81
C ALA A 203 9.09 26.24 -19.28
N ARG A 204 7.87 26.18 -19.82
CA ARG A 204 6.71 26.96 -19.35
C ARG A 204 6.17 26.55 -17.97
N TRP A 205 6.66 25.48 -17.36
CA TRP A 205 6.23 25.11 -16.01
C TRP A 205 6.79 26.07 -14.96
N GLY A 206 5.89 26.67 -14.19
CA GLY A 206 6.25 27.40 -12.97
C GLY A 206 6.84 26.47 -11.89
N ARG A 207 7.44 27.10 -10.87
CA ARG A 207 8.23 26.44 -9.82
C ARG A 207 7.51 25.24 -9.17
N ILE A 208 6.28 25.43 -8.67
CA ILE A 208 5.50 24.41 -7.96
C ILE A 208 5.26 23.17 -8.84
N ARG A 209 4.91 23.37 -10.12
CA ARG A 209 4.64 22.26 -11.03
C ARG A 209 5.91 21.47 -11.34
N ARG A 210 7.04 22.18 -11.49
CA ARG A 210 8.35 21.56 -11.74
C ARG A 210 8.77 20.69 -10.56
N GLU A 211 8.77 21.25 -9.35
CA GLU A 211 9.09 20.54 -8.09
C GLU A 211 8.22 19.28 -7.95
N ALA A 212 6.89 19.40 -8.11
CA ALA A 212 5.98 18.26 -8.01
C ALA A 212 6.23 17.15 -9.05
N ARG A 213 6.72 17.50 -10.25
CA ARG A 213 7.05 16.54 -11.30
C ARG A 213 8.38 15.84 -11.03
N GLU A 214 9.36 16.56 -10.51
CA GLU A 214 10.61 15.98 -10.03
C GLU A 214 10.37 15.01 -8.87
N ASP A 215 9.57 15.40 -7.88
CA ASP A 215 9.17 14.54 -6.75
C ASP A 215 8.51 13.24 -7.22
N ARG A 216 7.60 13.33 -8.21
CA ARG A 216 7.00 12.15 -8.83
C ARG A 216 8.06 11.26 -9.49
N GLY A 217 9.05 11.86 -10.15
CA GLY A 217 10.20 11.14 -10.71
C GLY A 217 11.00 10.42 -9.63
N ARG A 218 11.34 11.10 -8.53
CA ARG A 218 12.07 10.52 -7.39
C ARG A 218 11.29 9.37 -6.76
N ARG A 219 9.99 9.53 -6.53
CA ARG A 219 9.13 8.44 -6.02
C ARG A 219 9.12 7.22 -6.95
N LYS A 220 8.97 7.45 -8.26
CA LYS A 220 8.98 6.35 -9.25
C LYS A 220 10.34 5.64 -9.29
N ALA A 221 11.44 6.39 -9.18
CA ALA A 221 12.78 5.81 -9.12
C ALA A 221 12.99 5.00 -7.83
N LEU A 222 12.47 5.46 -6.70
CA LEU A 222 12.58 4.78 -5.41
C LEU A 222 11.81 3.45 -5.39
N TRP A 223 10.65 3.38 -6.06
CA TRP A 223 9.84 2.15 -6.14
C TRP A 223 10.60 0.92 -6.66
N GLY A 224 11.63 1.10 -7.49
CA GLY A 224 12.44 0.00 -8.04
C GLY A 224 13.75 -0.27 -7.29
N ARG A 225 14.08 0.49 -6.24
CA ARG A 225 15.33 0.33 -5.47
C ARG A 225 15.17 -0.57 -4.24
N ASP A 226 14.05 -0.42 -3.54
CA ASP A 226 13.78 -1.11 -2.26
C ASP A 226 12.82 -2.31 -2.42
N ALA A 227 12.71 -2.84 -3.65
CA ALA A 227 11.89 -4.01 -3.99
C ALA A 227 12.68 -5.32 -3.92
#